data_AF-A0A7X7DYL5-F1
#
_entry.id   AF-A0A7X7DYL5-F1
#
_cell.length_a   1.000
_cell.length_b   1.000
_cell.length_c   1.000
_cell.angle_alpha   90.00
_cell.angle_beta   90.00
_cell.angle_gamma   90.00
#
_symmetry.space_group_name_H-M   'P 1'
#
loop_
_entity.id
_entity.type
_entity.pdbx_description
1 polymer ?
#
loop_
_entity_poly.entity_id
_entity_poly.type
_entity_poly.pdbx_seq_one_letter_code
_entity_poly.pdbx_strand_id
1 'polypeptide(L)'
;MTAILDCVTVFIKKAVMISLHIAPYWICGIATGAAIIQVFSVEKIKKSRFLYGFTGIFAGAFLGVVSPVGLYGALPISGALAAAGIPVSTIFSYLISTPLINPNLFIYTAGVFGY
;
A
#
# COMPACT_ATOMS: atom_id res chain seq x y z
N MET A 1 -23.86 35.72 -4.41
CA MET A 1 -22.68 35.33 -5.21
C MET A 1 -21.40 35.17 -4.37
N THR A 2 -21.27 35.84 -3.22
CA THR A 2 -20.10 35.79 -2.32
C THR A 2 -19.97 34.49 -1.49
N ALA A 3 -21.07 33.93 -0.98
CA ALA A 3 -21.05 32.70 -0.17
C ALA A 3 -20.50 31.45 -0.89
N ILE A 4 -20.66 31.37 -2.22
CA ILE A 4 -20.13 30.26 -3.03
C ILE A 4 -18.61 30.40 -3.20
N LEU A 5 -18.11 31.62 -3.38
CA LEU A 5 -16.68 31.91 -3.48
C LEU A 5 -15.95 31.62 -2.16
N ASP A 6 -16.58 31.90 -1.01
CA ASP A 6 -16.03 31.59 0.32
C ASP A 6 -15.96 30.07 0.57
N CYS A 7 -17.00 29.33 0.18
CA CYS A 7 -17.00 27.87 0.31
C CYS A 7 -15.89 27.24 -0.55
N VAL A 8 -15.72 27.72 -1.78
CA VAL A 8 -14.66 27.28 -2.70
C VAL A 8 -13.26 27.61 -2.16
N THR A 9 -13.04 28.81 -1.62
CA THR A 9 -11.73 29.17 -1.04
C THR A 9 -11.43 28.42 0.26
N VAL A 10 -12.44 28.12 1.09
CA VAL A 10 -12.27 27.26 2.27
C VAL A 10 -11.91 25.83 1.86
N PHE A 11 -12.56 25.28 0.84
CA PHE A 11 -12.26 23.95 0.32
C PHE A 11 -10.82 23.87 -0.24
N ILE A 12 -10.42 24.87 -1.03
CA ILE A 12 -9.07 24.96 -1.59
C ILE A 12 -8.02 25.09 -0.48
N LYS A 13 -8.23 25.96 0.52
CA LYS A 13 -7.30 26.10 1.64
C LYS A 13 -7.16 24.82 2.46
N LYS A 14 -8.27 24.13 2.74
CA LYS A 14 -8.25 22.85 3.48
C LYS A 14 -7.56 21.75 2.67
N ALA A 15 -7.86 21.64 1.37
CA ALA A 15 -7.24 20.65 0.49
C ALA A 15 -5.72 20.86 0.36
N VAL A 16 -5.28 22.11 0.21
CA VAL A 16 -3.84 22.46 0.14
C VAL A 16 -3.14 22.20 1.48
N MET A 17 -3.76 22.54 2.61
CA MET A 17 -3.20 22.31 3.94
C MET A 17 -3.06 20.82 4.27
N ILE A 18 -4.04 20.01 3.91
CA ILE A 18 -4.01 18.55 4.06
C ILE A 18 -2.92 17.94 3.19
N SER A 19 -2.81 18.38 1.93
CA SER A 19 -1.79 17.88 0.99
C SER A 19 -0.36 18.18 1.48
N LEU A 20 -0.14 19.37 2.06
CA LEU A 20 1.14 19.75 2.68
C LEU A 20 1.46 18.94 3.94
N HIS A 21 0.46 18.59 4.76
CA HIS A 21 0.65 17.75 5.94
C HIS A 21 0.85 16.27 5.61
N ILE A 22 0.25 15.78 4.53
CA ILE A 22 0.39 14.39 4.07
C ILE A 22 1.72 14.16 3.34
N ALA A 23 2.25 15.20 2.68
CA ALA A 23 3.51 15.14 1.95
C ALA A 23 4.69 14.53 2.74
N PRO A 24 4.98 14.93 4.00
CA PRO A 24 6.06 14.33 4.77
C PRO A 24 5.79 12.85 5.09
N TYR A 25 4.56 12.47 5.47
CA TYR A 25 4.21 11.07 5.69
C TYR A 25 4.32 10.22 4.42
N TRP A 26 3.99 10.80 3.26
CA TRP A 26 4.09 10.14 1.97
C TRP A 26 5.56 9.93 1.57
N ILE A 27 6.41 10.94 1.77
CA ILE A 27 7.85 10.84 1.53
C ILE A 27 8.50 9.83 2.49
N CYS A 28 8.13 9.83 3.78
CA CYS A 28 8.57 8.82 4.74
C CYS A 28 8.08 7.41 4.33
N GLY A 29 6.85 7.28 3.82
CA GLY A 29 6.31 6.03 3.30
C GLY A 29 7.07 5.51 2.07
N ILE A 30 7.42 6.40 1.13
CA ILE A 30 8.26 6.06 -0.03
C ILE A 30 9.67 5.66 0.42
N ALA A 31 10.25 6.38 1.38
CA ALA A 31 11.58 6.08 1.91
C ALA A 31 11.61 4.73 2.64
N THR A 32 10.59 4.44 3.45
CA THR A 32 10.47 3.15 4.16
C THR A 32 10.19 2.02 3.17
N GLY A 33 9.34 2.25 2.17
CA GLY A 33 9.10 1.30 1.08
C GLY A 33 10.38 1.00 0.29
N ALA A 34 11.16 2.03 -0.06
CA ALA A 34 12.46 1.87 -0.72
C ALA A 34 13.47 1.08 0.12
N ALA A 35 13.50 1.33 1.44
CA ALA A 35 14.37 0.60 2.36
C ALA A 35 13.97 -0.89 2.49
N ILE A 36 12.67 -1.21 2.51
CA ILE A 36 12.18 -2.58 2.60
C ILE A 36 12.57 -3.40 1.35
N ILE A 37 12.56 -2.79 0.17
CA ILE A 37 12.97 -3.47 -1.08
C ILE A 37 14.47 -3.78 -1.06
N GLN A 38 15.29 -2.97 -0.39
CA GLN A 38 16.72 -3.28 -0.19
C GLN A 38 16.94 -4.42 0.80
N VAL A 39 16.07 -4.57 1.80
CA VAL A 39 16.12 -5.68 2.77
C VAL A 39 15.60 -6.99 2.16
N PHE A 40 14.59 -6.93 1.29
CA PHE A 40 14.09 -8.07 0.53
C PHE A 40 14.96 -8.34 -0.69
N SER A 41 16.09 -9.04 -0.48
CA SER A 41 16.90 -9.52 -1.61
C SER A 41 16.08 -10.45 -2.51
N VAL A 42 15.83 -9.99 -3.73
CA VAL A 42 15.12 -10.68 -4.81
C VAL A 42 15.69 -12.08 -5.06
N GLU A 43 16.97 -12.29 -4.76
CA GLU A 43 17.64 -13.59 -4.87
C GLU A 43 17.09 -14.65 -3.92
N LYS A 44 16.75 -14.28 -2.67
CA LYS A 44 16.14 -15.21 -1.70
C LYS A 44 14.73 -15.60 -2.14
N ILE A 45 14.01 -14.66 -2.74
CA ILE A 45 12.66 -14.86 -3.25
C ILE A 45 12.66 -15.79 -4.47
N LYS A 46 13.60 -15.59 -5.42
CA LYS A 46 13.79 -16.48 -6.59
C LYS A 46 14.11 -17.92 -6.19
N LYS A 47 14.84 -18.12 -5.09
CA LYS A 47 15.19 -19.47 -4.59
C LYS A 47 14.01 -20.17 -3.90
N SER A 48 12.97 -19.42 -3.54
CA SER A 48 11.79 -19.97 -2.87
C SER A 48 10.82 -20.58 -3.88
N ARG A 49 10.88 -21.90 -4.05
CA ARG A 49 9.91 -22.67 -4.83
C ARG A 49 8.46 -22.54 -4.32
N PHE A 50 8.27 -22.12 -3.07
CA PHE A 50 6.95 -21.98 -2.44
C PHE A 50 6.08 -20.87 -3.06
N LEU A 51 6.69 -19.89 -3.73
CA LEU A 51 5.99 -18.75 -4.33
C LEU A 51 5.42 -19.03 -5.73
N TYR A 52 5.64 -20.26 -6.24
CA TYR A 52 5.18 -20.69 -7.55
C TYR A 52 3.97 -21.63 -7.44
N GLY A 53 3.03 -21.51 -8.38
CA GLY A 53 1.82 -22.37 -8.43
C GLY A 53 0.76 -22.00 -7.38
N PHE A 54 -0.10 -22.97 -7.03
CA PHE A 54 -1.23 -22.77 -6.13
C PHE A 54 -0.81 -22.41 -4.70
N THR A 55 0.31 -22.96 -4.22
CA THR A 55 0.90 -22.60 -2.92
C THR A 55 1.41 -21.16 -2.89
N GLY A 56 1.79 -20.62 -4.05
CA GLY A 56 2.22 -19.23 -4.18
C GLY A 56 1.11 -18.23 -3.86
N ILE A 57 -0.14 -18.55 -4.20
CA ILE A 57 -1.31 -17.70 -3.90
C ILE A 57 -1.47 -17.53 -2.38
N PHE A 58 -1.44 -18.63 -1.65
CA PHE A 58 -1.53 -18.62 -0.18
C PHE A 58 -0.32 -17.93 0.45
N ALA A 59 0.90 -18.22 -0.04
CA ALA A 59 2.11 -17.58 0.45
C ALA A 59 2.09 -16.05 0.22
N GLY A 60 1.61 -15.59 -0.94
CA GLY A 60 1.43 -14.17 -1.26
C GLY A 60 0.40 -13.49 -0.36
N ALA A 61 -0.73 -14.15 -0.12
CA ALA A 61 -1.75 -13.64 0.80
C ALA A 61 -1.23 -13.54 2.25
N PHE A 62 -0.49 -14.55 2.72
CA PHE A 62 0.10 -14.58 4.05
C PHE A 62 1.20 -13.53 4.21
N LEU A 63 2.02 -13.31 3.18
CA LEU A 63 2.96 -12.19 3.14
C LEU A 63 2.26 -10.83 3.24
N GLY A 64 1.09 -10.68 2.61
CA GLY A 64 0.28 -9.47 2.72
C GLY A 64 -0.31 -9.27 4.13
N VAL A 65 -0.69 -10.35 4.81
CA VAL A 65 -1.17 -10.32 6.20
C VAL A 65 -0.07 -9.88 7.16
N VAL A 66 1.12 -10.45 7.00
CA VAL A 66 2.28 -10.17 7.87
C VAL A 66 2.82 -8.75 7.64
N SER A 67 2.65 -8.22 6.43
CA SER A 67 3.13 -6.91 6.04
C SER A 67 1.97 -5.98 5.74
N PRO A 68 1.31 -5.37 6.76
CA PRO A 68 0.17 -4.45 6.59
C PRO A 68 0.63 -3.07 6.07
N VAL A 69 1.33 -3.06 4.94
CA VAL A 69 1.72 -1.84 4.24
C VAL A 69 0.52 -1.31 3.47
N GLY A 70 0.37 0.02 3.43
CA GLY A 70 -0.56 0.63 2.50
C GLY A 70 -0.19 0.35 1.04
N LEU A 71 -1.13 0.61 0.13
CA LEU A 71 -0.95 0.40 -1.31
C LEU A 71 0.33 1.07 -1.86
N TYR A 72 0.69 2.25 -1.32
CA TYR A 72 1.92 2.97 -1.65
C TYR A 72 3.21 2.18 -1.39
N GLY A 73 3.25 1.38 -0.31
CA GLY A 73 4.39 0.50 -0.01
C GLY A 73 4.29 -0.85 -0.71
N ALA A 74 3.07 -1.31 -1.00
CA ALA A 74 2.81 -2.56 -1.69
C ALA A 74 3.23 -2.53 -3.17
N LEU A 75 3.02 -1.40 -3.85
CA LEU A 75 3.34 -1.21 -5.26
C LEU A 75 4.81 -1.52 -5.59
N PRO A 76 5.81 -0.88 -4.95
CA PRO A 76 7.19 -1.12 -5.31
C PRO A 76 7.67 -2.53 -4.89
N ILE A 77 7.10 -3.11 -3.81
CA ILE A 77 7.34 -4.52 -3.44
C ILE A 77 6.79 -5.45 -4.53
N SER A 78 5.57 -5.21 -5.01
CA SER A 78 4.96 -5.99 -6.09
C SER A 78 5.71 -5.86 -7.41
N GLY A 79 6.27 -4.68 -7.72
CA GLY A 79 7.17 -4.47 -8.85
C GLY A 79 8.48 -5.26 -8.72
N ALA A 80 9.04 -5.34 -7.50
CA ALA A 80 10.22 -6.16 -7.24
C ALA A 80 9.94 -7.67 -7.36
N LEU A 81 8.79 -8.14 -6.86
CA LEU A 81 8.31 -9.53 -7.05
C LEU A 81 8.08 -9.86 -8.54
N ALA A 82 7.56 -8.90 -9.31
CA ALA A 82 7.38 -9.04 -10.76
C ALA A 82 8.75 -9.14 -11.48
N ALA A 83 9.70 -8.26 -11.15
CA ALA A 83 11.06 -8.30 -11.67
C ALA A 83 11.81 -9.60 -11.26
N ALA A 84 11.42 -10.22 -10.16
CA ALA A 84 11.92 -11.53 -9.72
C ALA A 84 11.44 -12.70 -10.59
N GLY A 85 10.42 -12.52 -11.43
CA GLY A 85 9.83 -13.59 -12.24
C GLY A 85 8.86 -14.48 -11.46
N ILE A 86 8.19 -13.94 -10.43
CA ILE A 86 7.15 -14.65 -9.68
C ILE A 86 5.84 -14.58 -10.46
N PRO A 87 5.01 -15.64 -10.45
CA PRO A 87 3.73 -15.65 -11.13
C PRO A 87 2.81 -14.53 -10.65
N VAL A 88 2.10 -13.95 -11.62
CA VAL A 88 1.17 -12.82 -11.44
C VAL A 88 0.11 -13.13 -10.38
N SER A 89 -0.34 -14.38 -10.25
CA SER A 89 -1.31 -14.82 -9.24
C SER A 89 -0.86 -14.57 -7.80
N THR A 90 0.40 -14.87 -7.48
CA THR A 90 1.00 -14.63 -6.16
C THR A 90 1.10 -13.13 -5.86
N ILE A 91 1.47 -12.34 -6.86
CA ILE A 91 1.63 -10.88 -6.75
C ILE A 91 0.28 -10.19 -6.52
N PHE A 92 -0.75 -10.58 -7.26
CA PHE A 92 -2.11 -10.06 -7.07
C PHE A 92 -2.69 -10.45 -5.71
N SER A 93 -2.43 -11.67 -5.24
CA SER A 93 -2.89 -12.12 -3.91
C SER A 93 -2.26 -11.29 -2.79
N TYR A 94 -0.97 -10.98 -2.91
CA TYR A 94 -0.29 -10.04 -2.01
C TYR A 94 -0.90 -8.64 -2.06
N LEU A 95 -1.09 -8.09 -3.27
CA LEU A 95 -1.64 -6.75 -3.47
C LEU A 95 -3.05 -6.56 -2.90
N ILE A 96 -3.89 -7.59 -2.97
CA ILE A 96 -5.26 -7.55 -2.44
C ILE A 96 -5.27 -7.73 -0.93
N SER A 97 -4.42 -8.62 -0.38
CA SER A 97 -4.38 -8.94 1.04
C SER A 97 -3.83 -7.77 1.90
N THR A 98 -2.75 -7.14 1.43
CA THR A 98 -2.01 -6.10 2.17
C THR A 98 -2.88 -4.92 2.65
N PRO A 99 -3.69 -4.25 1.79
CA PRO A 99 -4.47 -3.10 2.22
C PRO A 99 -5.69 -3.53 3.06
N LEU A 100 -6.19 -4.74 2.86
CA LEU A 100 -7.37 -5.26 3.55
C LEU A 100 -7.15 -5.37 5.07
N ILE A 101 -5.91 -5.60 5.48
CA ILE A 101 -5.52 -5.78 6.88
C ILE A 101 -5.02 -4.46 7.50
N ASN A 102 -4.97 -3.38 6.71
CA ASN A 102 -4.50 -2.10 7.21
C ASN A 102 -5.51 -1.52 8.24
N PRO A 103 -5.10 -1.30 9.50
CA PRO A 103 -5.99 -0.80 10.55
C PRO A 103 -6.56 0.60 10.25
N ASN A 104 -5.86 1.42 9.46
CA ASN A 104 -6.37 2.74 9.06
C ASN A 104 -7.62 2.61 8.17
N LEU A 105 -7.66 1.61 7.30
CA LEU A 105 -8.82 1.36 6.44
C LEU A 105 -10.04 0.96 7.27
N PHE A 106 -9.84 0.15 8.31
CA PHE A 106 -10.88 -0.17 9.28
C PHE A 106 -11.43 1.07 9.98
N ILE A 107 -10.57 1.99 10.41
CA ILE A 107 -10.99 3.23 11.09
C ILE A 107 -11.77 4.14 10.11
N TYR A 108 -11.30 4.30 8.88
CA TYR A 108 -12.04 5.09 7.89
C TYR A 108 -13.39 4.48 7.55
N THR A 109 -13.45 3.16 7.37
CA THR A 109 -14.71 2.46 7.13
C THR A 109 -15.65 2.61 8.33
N ALA A 110 -15.17 2.42 9.56
CA ALA A 110 -15.97 2.63 10.77
C ALA A 110 -16.51 4.07 10.87
N GLY A 111 -15.68 5.08 10.60
CA GLY A 111 -16.08 6.49 10.62
C GLY A 111 -17.09 6.86 9.53
N VAL A 112 -17.08 6.20 8.36
CA VAL A 112 -18.12 6.35 7.33
C VAL A 112 -19.45 5.70 7.76
N PHE A 113 -19.40 4.59 8.50
CA PHE A 113 -20.57 3.92 9.04
C PHE A 113 -21.10 4.54 10.35
N GLY A 114 -20.47 5.61 10.85
CA GLY A 114 -20.94 6.39 11.99
C GLY A 114 -20.60 5.79 13.38
N TYR A 115 -19.59 4.92 13.45
CA TYR A 115 -19.01 4.42 14.70
C TYR A 115 -17.77 5.22 15.13
#